data_AF-A0A1D6NQE9-F1
#
_entry.id   AF-A0A1D6NQE9-F1
#
_cell.length_a   1.000
_cell.length_b   1.000
_cell.length_c   1.000
_cell.angle_alpha   90.00
_cell.angle_beta   90.00
_cell.angle_gamma   90.00
#
_symmetry.space_group_name_H-M   'P 1'
#
loop_
_entity.id
_entity.type
_entity.pdbx_description
1 polymer ?
#
loop_
_entity_poly.entity_id
_entity_poly.type
_entity_poly.pdbx_seq_one_letter_code
_entity_poly.pdbx_strand_id
1 'polypeptide(L)'
;MIHLSCQRPRNKNNLFLVYGNSHCAKLYLNIYSWFSLYTQGHGFRTELISMLLDLKPRFLRFPGGCFVEGDWLRNAFRWRESIGPWEERPGHFGDVWHYWTDDGLGYYEFLQLAEDLGAAPIWVFNNGISHNDEVDTVAIAPFVKDVLDSLEFARGSADSTWGSVRAAMGHPEPFLVKHVAIGNEDCGKKFYRGNYLKFYNAIREAYPDIQMISNCDGSSRPLDHPADLYDFHVYTDSKTLFNMRSTFDRTSRSGPKAFVSEYAVWRSDAGRGSLLASLAEAAFLTGLEKNSDIVQMASYAPLFVNDNDQTWNPDAIVFNSWQHYGTPSYWMQTIFRESSGAMIHPVAPVKSQLSNAAEQMQVTLAPHSFTAFDLALAEPKLVAEI
;
A
#
# COMPACT_ATOMS: atom_id res chain seq x y z
N MET A 1 -0.97 37.58 -25.35
CA MET A 1 -0.72 36.22 -25.84
C MET A 1 0.08 35.51 -24.76
N ILE A 2 -0.49 34.49 -24.11
CA ILE A 2 0.24 33.69 -23.11
C ILE A 2 1.10 32.72 -23.92
N HIS A 3 2.41 32.88 -23.87
CA HIS A 3 3.34 31.93 -24.48
C HIS A 3 3.70 30.86 -23.47
N LEU A 4 3.32 29.62 -23.75
CA LEU A 4 3.77 28.44 -23.02
C LEU A 4 4.93 27.82 -23.81
N SER A 5 6.15 27.90 -23.26
CA SER A 5 7.35 27.25 -23.80
C SER A 5 7.65 26.01 -22.97
N CYS A 6 7.76 24.84 -23.61
CA CYS A 6 7.88 23.55 -22.94
C CYS A 6 9.25 22.88 -23.18
N GLN A 7 9.92 22.47 -22.10
CA GLN A 7 11.01 21.50 -22.11
C GLN A 7 10.88 20.57 -20.89
N ARG A 8 11.16 19.26 -21.07
CA ARG A 8 11.24 18.28 -19.98
C ARG A 8 12.28 18.75 -18.95
N PRO A 9 11.97 18.73 -17.63
CA PRO A 9 12.98 19.01 -16.61
C PRO A 9 14.16 18.05 -16.75
N ARG A 10 15.35 18.58 -17.07
CA ARG A 10 16.60 17.79 -17.09
C ARG A 10 17.27 17.71 -15.71
N ASN A 11 16.78 18.49 -14.75
CA ASN A 11 17.29 18.57 -13.37
C ASN A 11 16.19 19.08 -12.41
N LYS A 12 16.50 19.16 -11.11
CA LYS A 12 15.58 19.65 -10.06
C LYS A 12 15.13 21.12 -10.24
N ASN A 13 15.77 21.90 -11.10
CA ASN A 13 15.63 23.37 -11.13
C ASN A 13 14.80 23.84 -12.34
N ASN A 14 13.54 23.41 -12.42
CA ASN A 14 12.62 23.87 -13.47
C ASN A 14 11.37 24.46 -12.83
N LEU A 15 10.96 25.64 -13.28
CA LEU A 15 9.83 26.39 -12.75
C LEU A 15 8.79 26.61 -13.85
N PHE A 16 7.52 26.36 -13.53
CA PHE A 16 6.41 26.77 -14.37
C PHE A 16 6.18 28.27 -14.22
N LEU A 17 6.35 29.03 -15.29
CA LEU A 17 6.23 30.49 -15.31
C LEU A 17 5.09 30.91 -16.23
N VAL A 18 4.10 31.60 -15.66
CA VAL A 18 3.10 32.36 -16.42
C VAL A 18 3.49 33.83 -16.34
N TYR A 19 3.78 34.45 -17.48
CA TYR A 19 4.14 35.87 -17.56
C TYR A 19 3.31 36.60 -18.63
N GLY A 20 3.06 37.89 -18.42
CA GLY A 20 2.30 38.74 -19.32
C GLY A 20 3.01 40.09 -19.55
N ASN A 21 2.82 40.68 -20.73
CA ASN A 21 3.50 41.92 -21.17
C ASN A 21 2.60 43.17 -21.05
N SER A 22 1.86 43.34 -19.96
CA SER A 22 0.96 44.51 -19.79
C SER A 22 1.27 45.30 -18.51
N HIS A 23 1.32 46.63 -18.65
CA HIS A 23 1.66 47.55 -17.55
C HIS A 23 0.54 47.77 -16.52
N CYS A 24 -0.70 47.38 -16.83
CA CYS A 24 -1.84 47.40 -15.91
C CYS A 24 -2.83 46.28 -16.28
N ALA A 25 -2.69 45.11 -15.66
CA ALA A 25 -3.67 44.03 -15.78
C ALA A 25 -3.82 43.33 -14.42
N LYS A 26 -5.04 42.93 -14.08
CA LYS A 26 -5.33 42.01 -12.98
C LYS A 26 -5.68 40.66 -13.59
N LEU A 27 -4.95 39.62 -13.20
CA LEU A 27 -5.17 38.25 -13.63
C LEU A 27 -5.51 37.43 -12.38
N TYR A 28 -6.70 36.84 -12.35
CA TYR A 28 -7.15 35.95 -11.27
C TYR A 28 -7.03 34.52 -11.76
N LEU A 29 -6.33 33.69 -11.00
CA LEU A 29 -5.95 32.34 -11.38
C LEU A 29 -6.31 31.44 -10.20
N ASN A 30 -7.14 30.44 -10.45
CA ASN A 30 -7.72 29.60 -9.40
C ASN A 30 -7.18 28.17 -9.45
N ILE A 31 -6.94 27.62 -10.66
CA ILE A 31 -6.58 26.22 -10.86
C ILE A 31 -5.52 26.09 -11.95
N TYR A 32 -4.47 25.32 -11.65
CA TYR A 32 -3.42 24.98 -12.60
C TYR A 32 -3.04 23.51 -12.46
N SER A 33 -3.05 22.81 -13.59
CA SER A 33 -2.53 21.47 -13.69
C SER A 33 -1.47 21.41 -14.78
N TRP A 34 -0.38 20.70 -14.51
CA TRP A 34 0.62 20.37 -15.51
C TRP A 34 0.80 18.87 -15.61
N PHE A 35 0.67 18.38 -16.83
CA PHE A 35 0.47 16.98 -17.12
C PHE A 35 1.53 16.53 -18.18
N SER A 36 2.39 15.55 -17.87
CA SER A 36 3.37 14.93 -18.79
C SER A 36 2.88 13.57 -19.31
N LEU A 37 3.13 13.22 -20.58
CA LEU A 37 2.68 11.98 -21.26
C LEU A 37 2.44 10.78 -20.30
N TYR A 38 1.16 10.42 -20.14
CA TYR A 38 0.64 9.48 -19.14
C TYR A 38 0.45 8.07 -19.68
N THR A 39 0.58 7.08 -18.81
CA THR A 39 0.17 5.69 -19.11
C THR A 39 -1.34 5.64 -19.30
N GLN A 40 -1.76 5.06 -20.43
CA GLN A 40 -3.17 4.85 -20.82
C GLN A 40 -4.07 6.12 -20.83
N GLY A 41 -3.51 7.31 -20.64
CA GLY A 41 -4.26 8.57 -20.55
C GLY A 41 -4.84 8.90 -19.17
N HIS A 42 -4.60 8.07 -18.14
CA HIS A 42 -5.24 8.18 -16.82
C HIS A 42 -4.51 9.07 -15.80
N GLY A 43 -3.50 9.86 -16.22
CA GLY A 43 -2.85 10.82 -15.31
C GLY A 43 -1.76 10.25 -14.39
N PHE A 44 -1.40 8.96 -14.50
CA PHE A 44 -0.32 8.39 -13.71
C PHE A 44 1.08 8.56 -14.29
N ARG A 45 2.04 8.95 -13.43
CA ARG A 45 3.45 9.09 -13.82
C ARG A 45 4.00 7.78 -14.36
N THR A 46 4.23 7.75 -15.67
CA THR A 46 4.62 6.56 -16.45
C THR A 46 5.74 5.75 -15.81
N GLU A 47 6.82 6.40 -15.39
CA GLU A 47 7.98 5.73 -14.79
C GLU A 47 7.64 4.98 -13.49
N LEU A 48 6.74 5.53 -12.65
CA LEU A 48 6.35 4.88 -11.40
C LEU A 48 5.38 3.74 -11.65
N ILE A 49 4.47 3.90 -12.61
CA ILE A 49 3.56 2.82 -13.02
C ILE A 49 4.33 1.66 -13.66
N SER A 50 5.38 1.93 -14.43
CA SER A 50 6.25 0.87 -14.95
C SER A 50 6.84 0.01 -13.84
N MET A 51 7.27 0.61 -12.73
CA MET A 51 7.75 -0.16 -11.56
C MET A 51 6.64 -1.01 -10.92
N LEU A 52 5.41 -0.51 -10.87
CA LEU A 52 4.27 -1.30 -10.38
C LEU A 52 3.94 -2.46 -11.33
N LEU A 53 3.98 -2.24 -12.64
CA LEU A 53 3.77 -3.28 -13.64
C LEU A 53 4.85 -4.37 -13.55
N ASP A 54 6.11 -3.99 -13.25
CA ASP A 54 7.21 -4.94 -13.05
C ASP A 54 7.04 -5.81 -11.80
N LEU A 55 6.40 -5.28 -10.75
CA LEU A 55 6.02 -6.06 -9.56
C LEU A 55 4.94 -7.09 -9.85
N LYS A 56 4.10 -6.87 -10.87
CA LYS A 56 2.93 -7.70 -11.22
C LYS A 56 2.02 -7.98 -10.00
N PRO A 57 1.57 -6.94 -9.27
CA PRO A 57 0.77 -7.12 -8.08
C PRO A 57 -0.54 -7.86 -8.39
N ARG A 58 -0.97 -8.73 -7.47
CA ARG A 58 -2.26 -9.45 -7.58
C ARG A 58 -3.41 -8.67 -6.97
N PHE A 59 -3.11 -7.69 -6.11
CA PHE A 59 -4.08 -6.83 -5.46
C PHE A 59 -3.49 -5.44 -5.20
N LEU A 60 -4.37 -4.46 -4.97
CA LEU A 60 -4.02 -3.10 -4.55
C LEU A 60 -4.88 -2.73 -3.34
N ARG A 61 -4.27 -2.56 -2.17
CA ARG A 61 -4.93 -2.03 -0.95
C ARG A 61 -4.87 -0.51 -0.96
N PHE A 62 -6.03 0.14 -0.90
CA PHE A 62 -6.13 1.60 -0.95
C PHE A 62 -7.41 2.10 -0.24
N PRO A 63 -7.48 3.38 0.17
CA PRO A 63 -6.42 4.40 0.16
C PRO A 63 -5.67 4.45 1.49
N GLY A 64 -5.78 3.39 2.32
CA GLY A 64 -5.27 3.35 3.69
C GLY A 64 -3.75 3.54 3.84
N GLY A 65 -3.12 3.23 4.98
CA GLY A 65 -3.69 2.90 6.30
C GLY A 65 -4.23 4.15 6.99
N CYS A 66 -3.46 4.78 7.88
CA CYS A 66 -3.91 5.93 8.68
C CYS A 66 -4.45 7.12 7.88
N PHE A 67 -4.17 7.22 6.58
CA PHE A 67 -4.78 8.21 5.68
C PHE A 67 -6.32 8.10 5.64
N VAL A 68 -6.88 6.89 5.73
CA VAL A 68 -8.33 6.68 5.75
C VAL A 68 -8.97 7.11 7.07
N GLU A 69 -8.20 7.07 8.15
CA GLU A 69 -8.63 7.39 9.52
C GLU A 69 -8.55 8.89 9.81
N GLY A 70 -7.41 9.49 9.48
CA GLY A 70 -7.00 10.80 10.01
C GLY A 70 -6.62 10.73 11.49
N ASP A 71 -5.96 11.77 12.01
CA ASP A 71 -5.87 11.98 13.45
C ASP A 71 -7.26 12.33 14.01
N TRP A 72 -8.04 13.09 13.24
CA TRP A 72 -9.41 13.53 13.56
C TRP A 72 -10.36 13.18 12.42
N LEU A 73 -11.60 12.77 12.72
CA LEU A 73 -12.57 12.35 11.70
C LEU A 73 -12.91 13.43 10.67
N ARG A 74 -12.75 14.71 11.03
CA ARG A 74 -12.91 15.84 10.10
C ARG A 74 -11.91 15.84 8.94
N ASN A 75 -10.79 15.14 9.10
CA ASN A 75 -9.69 15.04 8.17
C ASN A 75 -9.56 13.61 7.58
N ALA A 76 -10.50 12.72 7.88
CA ALA A 76 -10.54 11.39 7.30
C ALA A 76 -10.91 11.45 5.82
N PHE A 77 -10.33 10.55 5.01
CA PHE A 77 -10.67 10.42 3.59
C PHE A 77 -12.18 10.19 3.36
N ARG A 78 -12.78 10.97 2.43
CA ARG A 78 -14.18 10.85 2.03
C ARG A 78 -14.29 10.53 0.55
N TRP A 79 -14.66 9.29 0.22
CA TRP A 79 -14.66 8.81 -1.16
C TRP A 79 -15.51 9.66 -2.11
N ARG A 80 -16.66 10.17 -1.66
CA ARG A 80 -17.54 11.02 -2.50
C ARG A 80 -16.92 12.35 -2.87
N GLU A 81 -16.08 12.90 -2.00
CA GLU A 81 -15.38 14.16 -2.23
C GLU A 81 -14.18 13.96 -3.17
N SER A 82 -13.81 12.70 -3.44
CA SER A 82 -12.72 12.29 -4.32
C SER A 82 -13.17 11.82 -5.71
N ILE A 83 -14.43 12.00 -6.10
CA ILE A 83 -14.95 11.64 -7.43
C ILE A 83 -15.53 12.87 -8.14
N GLY A 84 -15.85 12.72 -9.42
CA GLY A 84 -16.27 13.84 -10.27
C GLY A 84 -15.08 14.66 -10.81
N PRO A 85 -15.34 15.83 -11.42
CA PRO A 85 -14.31 16.71 -11.96
C PRO A 85 -13.28 17.07 -10.89
N TRP A 86 -12.00 16.82 -11.17
CA TRP A 86 -10.93 16.98 -10.18
C TRP A 86 -10.79 18.43 -9.71
N GLU A 87 -11.12 19.39 -10.58
CA GLU A 87 -11.09 20.82 -10.31
C GLU A 87 -12.17 21.28 -9.31
N GLU A 88 -13.17 20.44 -9.04
CA GLU A 88 -14.26 20.69 -8.08
C GLU A 88 -14.06 19.94 -6.76
N ARG A 89 -13.04 19.06 -6.67
CA ARG A 89 -12.77 18.30 -5.45
C ARG A 89 -12.19 19.24 -4.38
N PRO A 90 -12.73 19.21 -3.15
CA PRO A 90 -12.27 20.10 -2.09
C PRO A 90 -10.86 19.76 -1.59
N GLY A 91 -10.44 18.50 -1.77
CA GLY A 91 -9.28 17.95 -1.06
C GLY A 91 -9.49 17.95 0.46
N HIS A 92 -8.46 17.56 1.19
CA HIS A 92 -8.45 17.70 2.64
C HIS A 92 -7.02 17.80 3.18
N PHE A 93 -6.89 18.21 4.45
CA PHE A 93 -5.61 18.18 5.13
C PHE A 93 -5.37 16.79 5.71
N GLY A 94 -4.39 16.05 5.18
CA GLY A 94 -3.92 14.79 5.73
C GLY A 94 -3.12 15.05 7.00
N ASP A 95 -3.80 15.11 8.13
CA ASP A 95 -3.22 15.52 9.42
C ASP A 95 -2.22 14.50 9.99
N VAL A 96 -2.35 13.21 9.68
CA VAL A 96 -1.38 12.17 10.02
C VAL A 96 -0.03 12.37 9.33
N TRP A 97 -0.06 12.80 8.07
CA TRP A 97 1.13 12.94 7.23
C TRP A 97 1.57 14.40 7.02
N HIS A 98 0.82 15.34 7.60
CA HIS A 98 1.08 16.77 7.65
C HIS A 98 1.19 17.48 6.29
N TYR A 99 0.38 17.08 5.30
CA TYR A 99 0.28 17.78 4.02
C TYR A 99 -1.16 17.87 3.52
N TRP A 100 -1.42 18.83 2.62
CA TRP A 100 -2.72 18.97 1.96
C TRP A 100 -2.79 18.04 0.75
N THR A 101 -3.83 17.21 0.68
CA THR A 101 -4.16 16.39 -0.50
C THR A 101 -5.25 17.10 -1.29
N ASP A 102 -5.10 17.11 -2.62
CA ASP A 102 -6.14 17.60 -3.53
C ASP A 102 -7.22 16.53 -3.83
N ASP A 103 -7.00 15.30 -3.36
CA ASP A 103 -7.82 14.11 -3.65
C ASP A 103 -8.02 13.87 -5.17
N GLY A 104 -7.05 14.32 -5.98
CA GLY A 104 -6.99 14.04 -7.42
C GLY A 104 -6.72 12.57 -7.72
N LEU A 105 -5.95 11.89 -6.86
CA LEU A 105 -5.89 10.43 -6.81
C LEU A 105 -6.98 9.92 -5.83
N GLY A 106 -8.21 9.87 -6.34
CA GLY A 106 -9.39 9.53 -5.56
C GLY A 106 -9.85 8.09 -5.74
N TYR A 107 -11.07 7.81 -5.26
CA TYR A 107 -11.65 6.46 -5.28
C TYR A 107 -11.71 5.86 -6.70
N TYR A 108 -12.14 6.66 -7.67
CA TYR A 108 -12.24 6.24 -9.06
C TYR A 108 -10.85 5.95 -9.67
N GLU A 109 -9.88 6.84 -9.44
CA GLU A 109 -8.55 6.69 -10.00
C GLU A 109 -7.82 5.46 -9.42
N PHE A 110 -8.01 5.12 -8.15
CA PHE A 110 -7.46 3.87 -7.59
C PHE A 110 -8.11 2.61 -8.15
N LEU A 111 -9.43 2.62 -8.40
CA LEU A 111 -10.11 1.51 -9.06
C LEU A 111 -9.60 1.32 -10.49
N GLN A 112 -9.43 2.42 -11.23
CA GLN A 112 -8.84 2.41 -12.57
C GLN A 112 -7.39 1.89 -12.54
N LEU A 113 -6.58 2.34 -11.57
CA LEU A 113 -5.21 1.85 -11.42
C LEU A 113 -5.17 0.35 -11.15
N ALA A 114 -6.06 -0.18 -10.32
CA ALA A 114 -6.14 -1.61 -10.06
C ALA A 114 -6.45 -2.40 -11.35
N GLU A 115 -7.38 -1.90 -12.18
CA GLU A 115 -7.70 -2.48 -13.49
C GLU A 115 -6.51 -2.44 -14.45
N ASP A 116 -5.85 -1.29 -14.56
CA ASP A 116 -4.67 -1.10 -15.42
C ASP A 116 -3.51 -2.03 -15.04
N LEU A 117 -3.36 -2.32 -13.74
CA LEU A 117 -2.36 -3.26 -13.21
C LEU A 117 -2.78 -4.73 -13.32
N GLY A 118 -4.04 -5.01 -13.68
CA GLY A 118 -4.61 -6.36 -13.60
C GLY A 118 -4.69 -6.91 -12.17
N ALA A 119 -4.80 -6.02 -11.19
CA ALA A 119 -4.81 -6.32 -9.76
C ALA A 119 -6.24 -6.23 -9.18
N ALA A 120 -6.54 -7.02 -8.16
CA ALA A 120 -7.80 -6.91 -7.44
C ALA A 120 -7.80 -5.69 -6.49
N PRO A 121 -8.75 -4.75 -6.59
CA PRO A 121 -8.85 -3.67 -5.61
C PRO A 121 -9.32 -4.20 -4.25
N ILE A 122 -8.64 -3.76 -3.18
CA ILE A 122 -9.08 -3.93 -1.79
C ILE A 122 -9.46 -2.55 -1.26
N TRP A 123 -10.76 -2.33 -1.12
CA TRP A 123 -11.30 -1.05 -0.66
C TRP A 123 -11.23 -0.95 0.86
N VAL A 124 -10.35 -0.09 1.36
CA VAL A 124 -10.23 0.27 2.78
C VAL A 124 -11.07 1.52 3.02
N PHE A 125 -11.98 1.48 3.99
CA PHE A 125 -12.83 2.63 4.32
C PHE A 125 -12.84 2.93 5.82
N ASN A 126 -13.14 4.17 6.16
CA ASN A 126 -13.28 4.61 7.54
C ASN A 126 -14.53 3.99 8.19
N ASN A 127 -14.37 3.30 9.32
CA ASN A 127 -15.47 2.63 10.04
C ASN A 127 -16.09 3.50 11.17
N GLY A 128 -15.92 4.83 11.07
CA GLY A 128 -16.32 5.79 12.10
C GLY A 128 -15.25 6.02 13.17
N ILE A 129 -13.99 5.69 12.91
CA ILE A 129 -12.88 5.84 13.86
C ILE A 129 -11.75 6.63 13.21
N SER A 130 -11.09 7.46 14.02
CA SER A 130 -9.80 8.08 13.73
C SER A 130 -8.84 7.79 14.90
N HIS A 131 -7.60 8.29 14.83
CA HIS A 131 -6.69 8.12 15.96
C HIS A 131 -7.23 8.71 17.28
N ASN A 132 -8.00 9.80 17.23
CA ASN A 132 -8.51 10.50 18.41
C ASN A 132 -10.04 10.50 18.56
N ASP A 133 -10.80 10.18 17.51
CA ASP A 133 -12.27 10.17 17.55
C ASP A 133 -12.84 8.77 17.34
N GLU A 134 -13.99 8.49 17.96
CA GLU A 134 -14.77 7.28 17.71
C GLU A 134 -16.27 7.63 17.67
N VAL A 135 -16.95 7.28 16.57
CA VAL A 135 -18.40 7.37 16.43
C VAL A 135 -19.04 6.20 17.19
N ASP A 136 -19.95 6.52 18.10
CA ASP A 136 -20.73 5.51 18.82
C ASP A 136 -21.50 4.63 17.83
N THR A 137 -21.50 3.32 18.08
CA THR A 137 -22.22 2.33 17.27
C THR A 137 -23.70 2.65 17.07
N VAL A 138 -24.36 3.37 17.98
CA VAL A 138 -25.75 3.80 17.78
C VAL A 138 -25.91 4.87 16.68
N ALA A 139 -24.85 5.61 16.39
CA ALA A 139 -24.81 6.71 15.42
C ALA A 139 -24.07 6.36 14.12
N ILE A 140 -23.58 5.13 13.94
CA ILE A 140 -22.74 4.74 12.80
C ILE A 140 -23.51 4.56 11.47
N ALA A 141 -24.85 4.53 11.51
CA ALA A 141 -25.68 4.22 10.35
C ALA A 141 -25.39 5.09 9.09
N PRO A 142 -25.12 6.41 9.18
CA PRO A 142 -24.75 7.21 8.02
C PRO A 142 -23.45 6.74 7.35
N PHE A 143 -22.45 6.30 8.12
CA PHE A 143 -21.19 5.77 7.57
C PHE A 143 -21.42 4.44 6.87
N VAL A 144 -22.28 3.57 7.43
CA VAL A 144 -22.65 2.30 6.77
C VAL A 144 -23.31 2.55 5.43
N LYS A 145 -24.26 3.49 5.36
CA LYS A 145 -24.87 3.91 4.09
C LYS A 145 -23.82 4.46 3.14
N ASP A 146 -22.88 5.25 3.64
CA ASP A 146 -21.84 5.87 2.83
C ASP A 146 -20.97 4.85 2.09
N VAL A 147 -20.63 3.77 2.76
CA VAL A 147 -19.86 2.65 2.19
C VAL A 147 -20.70 1.80 1.23
N LEU A 148 -21.98 1.57 1.52
CA LEU A 148 -22.85 0.86 0.57
C LEU A 148 -23.00 1.64 -0.74
N ASP A 149 -23.09 2.96 -0.68
CA ASP A 149 -23.11 3.84 -1.85
C ASP A 149 -21.77 3.77 -2.61
N SER A 150 -20.63 3.65 -1.93
CA SER A 150 -19.32 3.46 -2.59
C SER A 150 -19.25 2.11 -3.32
N LEU A 151 -19.84 1.07 -2.75
CA LEU A 151 -19.94 -0.24 -3.39
C LEU A 151 -20.93 -0.23 -4.56
N GLU A 152 -22.04 0.52 -4.48
CA GLU A 152 -22.93 0.74 -5.63
C GLU A 152 -22.23 1.54 -6.73
N PHE A 153 -21.40 2.53 -6.38
CA PHE A 153 -20.54 3.23 -7.35
C PHE A 153 -19.62 2.27 -8.08
N ALA A 154 -18.94 1.38 -7.36
CA ALA A 154 -17.99 0.46 -7.96
C ALA A 154 -18.69 -0.67 -8.74
N ARG A 155 -19.76 -1.26 -8.22
CA ARG A 155 -20.35 -2.52 -8.71
C ARG A 155 -21.74 -2.40 -9.34
N GLY A 156 -22.46 -1.31 -9.08
CA GLY A 156 -23.83 -1.11 -9.57
C GLY A 156 -23.90 -1.01 -11.09
N SER A 157 -25.08 -1.30 -11.65
CA SER A 157 -25.33 -1.07 -13.09
C SER A 157 -25.20 0.42 -13.43
N ALA A 158 -24.95 0.74 -14.70
CA ALA A 158 -24.90 2.13 -15.17
C ALA A 158 -26.23 2.89 -14.95
N ASP A 159 -27.35 2.19 -14.72
CA ASP A 159 -28.66 2.80 -14.43
C ASP A 159 -28.92 3.01 -12.92
N SER A 160 -28.04 2.52 -12.06
CA SER A 160 -28.16 2.67 -10.60
C SER A 160 -27.75 4.07 -10.14
N THR A 161 -28.04 4.43 -8.89
CA THR A 161 -27.81 5.80 -8.39
C THR A 161 -26.34 6.15 -8.51
N TRP A 162 -25.46 5.27 -8.01
CA TRP A 162 -24.03 5.53 -8.01
C TRP A 162 -23.30 4.92 -9.20
N GLY A 163 -23.81 3.84 -9.80
CA GLY A 163 -23.24 3.31 -11.04
C GLY A 163 -23.44 4.26 -12.23
N SER A 164 -24.49 5.08 -12.24
CA SER A 164 -24.65 6.15 -13.26
C SER A 164 -23.61 7.25 -13.13
N VAL A 165 -23.16 7.57 -11.91
CA VAL A 165 -22.05 8.51 -11.68
C VAL A 165 -20.75 7.94 -12.23
N ARG A 166 -20.44 6.66 -11.94
CA ARG A 166 -19.27 5.96 -12.51
C ARG A 166 -19.31 5.96 -14.05
N ALA A 167 -20.46 5.63 -14.63
CA ALA A 167 -20.65 5.63 -16.08
C ALA A 167 -20.44 7.02 -16.70
N ALA A 168 -20.96 8.08 -16.06
CA ALA A 168 -20.77 9.46 -16.49
C ALA A 168 -19.30 9.92 -16.40
N MET A 169 -18.51 9.33 -15.50
CA MET A 169 -17.06 9.55 -15.40
C MET A 169 -16.26 8.78 -16.47
N GLY A 170 -16.92 8.03 -17.36
CA GLY A 170 -16.30 7.37 -18.50
C GLY A 170 -16.11 5.86 -18.34
N HIS A 171 -16.55 5.26 -17.23
CA HIS A 171 -16.43 3.81 -16.99
C HIS A 171 -17.80 3.16 -16.71
N PRO A 172 -18.54 2.76 -17.75
CA PRO A 172 -19.89 2.19 -17.58
C PRO A 172 -19.87 0.79 -16.95
N GLU A 173 -18.78 0.03 -17.09
CA GLU A 173 -18.69 -1.34 -16.58
C GLU A 173 -18.44 -1.38 -15.07
N PRO A 174 -18.96 -2.37 -14.34
CA PRO A 174 -18.63 -2.53 -12.92
C PRO A 174 -17.16 -2.87 -12.68
N PHE A 175 -16.53 -2.25 -11.67
CA PHE A 175 -15.23 -2.67 -11.15
C PHE A 175 -15.34 -3.97 -10.34
N LEU A 176 -14.28 -4.78 -10.36
CA LEU A 176 -14.24 -6.08 -9.69
C LEU A 176 -13.83 -5.99 -8.21
N VAL A 177 -14.54 -5.20 -7.41
CA VAL A 177 -14.32 -5.09 -5.96
C VAL A 177 -14.84 -6.36 -5.26
N LYS A 178 -13.92 -7.23 -4.86
CA LYS A 178 -14.22 -8.48 -4.13
C LYS A 178 -13.79 -8.47 -2.67
N HIS A 179 -12.97 -7.50 -2.27
CA HIS A 179 -12.43 -7.40 -0.92
C HIS A 179 -12.65 -6.01 -0.38
N VAL A 180 -13.04 -5.95 0.90
CA VAL A 180 -13.15 -4.70 1.64
C VAL A 180 -12.50 -4.85 3.01
N ALA A 181 -11.83 -3.80 3.49
CA ALA A 181 -11.30 -3.71 4.85
C ALA A 181 -12.10 -2.68 5.65
N ILE A 182 -12.60 -3.11 6.80
CA ILE A 182 -13.55 -2.34 7.62
C ILE A 182 -12.80 -1.55 8.70
N GLY A 183 -12.17 -0.45 8.28
CA GLY A 183 -11.26 0.36 9.11
C GLY A 183 -9.79 0.10 8.82
N ASN A 184 -8.92 0.64 9.68
CA ASN A 184 -7.49 0.41 9.68
C ASN A 184 -6.96 0.46 11.13
N GLU A 185 -6.20 -0.54 11.57
CA GLU A 185 -5.59 -0.60 12.92
C GLU A 185 -6.51 -0.32 14.13
N ASP A 186 -7.83 -0.44 13.95
CA ASP A 186 -8.83 0.01 14.92
C ASP A 186 -9.17 -1.01 16.02
N CYS A 187 -8.61 -2.22 15.99
CA CYS A 187 -9.10 -3.35 16.81
C CYS A 187 -9.18 -3.05 18.32
N GLY A 188 -8.27 -2.22 18.83
CA GLY A 188 -8.22 -1.83 20.24
C GLY A 188 -9.22 -0.73 20.66
N LYS A 189 -9.96 -0.15 19.71
CA LYS A 189 -10.86 0.98 19.92
C LYS A 189 -12.18 0.52 20.51
N LYS A 190 -12.78 1.37 21.36
CA LYS A 190 -13.96 1.02 22.16
C LYS A 190 -15.14 0.60 21.28
N PHE A 191 -15.39 1.33 20.19
CA PHE A 191 -16.56 1.14 19.34
C PHE A 191 -16.28 0.28 18.09
N TYR A 192 -15.03 -0.13 17.84
CA TYR A 192 -14.65 -0.92 16.66
C TYR A 192 -15.55 -2.14 16.47
N ARG A 193 -15.66 -3.00 17.48
CA ARG A 193 -16.43 -4.26 17.36
C ARG A 193 -17.89 -4.00 17.01
N GLY A 194 -18.51 -2.99 17.62
CA GLY A 194 -19.89 -2.62 17.36
C GLY A 194 -20.07 -2.06 15.95
N ASN A 195 -19.18 -1.15 15.54
CA ASN A 195 -19.18 -0.55 14.21
C ASN A 195 -18.95 -1.61 13.14
N TYR A 196 -17.91 -2.43 13.30
CA TYR A 196 -17.58 -3.55 12.42
C TYR A 196 -18.79 -4.42 12.12
N LEU A 197 -19.54 -4.85 13.16
CA LEU A 197 -20.72 -5.70 12.97
C LEU A 197 -21.84 -4.99 12.18
N LYS A 198 -21.97 -3.66 12.29
CA LYS A 198 -22.94 -2.90 11.50
C LYS A 198 -22.55 -2.88 10.02
N PHE A 199 -21.28 -2.64 9.71
CA PHE A 199 -20.77 -2.71 8.32
C PHE A 199 -20.84 -4.14 7.78
N TYR A 200 -20.33 -5.13 8.53
CA TYR A 200 -20.30 -6.53 8.13
C TYR A 200 -21.70 -7.03 7.73
N ASN A 201 -22.70 -6.81 8.58
CA ASN A 201 -24.06 -7.28 8.31
C ASN A 201 -24.66 -6.61 7.08
N ALA A 202 -24.52 -5.28 6.97
CA ALA A 202 -25.08 -4.53 5.85
C ALA A 202 -24.42 -4.89 4.51
N ILE A 203 -23.08 -5.03 4.49
CA ILE A 203 -22.34 -5.43 3.29
C ILE A 203 -22.64 -6.88 2.94
N ARG A 204 -22.69 -7.80 3.92
CA ARG A 204 -23.02 -9.21 3.64
C ARG A 204 -24.43 -9.37 3.07
N GLU A 205 -25.39 -8.57 3.53
CA GLU A 205 -26.76 -8.58 3.03
C GLU A 205 -26.83 -8.07 1.59
N ALA A 206 -26.16 -6.94 1.29
CA ALA A 206 -26.21 -6.32 -0.03
C ALA A 206 -25.31 -7.01 -1.08
N TYR A 207 -24.14 -7.50 -0.65
CA TYR A 207 -23.07 -8.04 -1.50
C TYR A 207 -22.47 -9.31 -0.88
N PRO A 208 -23.22 -10.45 -0.91
CA PRO A 208 -22.83 -11.66 -0.20
C PRO A 208 -21.52 -12.30 -0.70
N ASP A 209 -21.06 -11.93 -1.90
CA ASP A 209 -19.82 -12.42 -2.52
C ASP A 209 -18.56 -11.60 -2.15
N ILE A 210 -18.71 -10.43 -1.53
CA ILE A 210 -17.57 -9.65 -1.04
C ILE A 210 -16.97 -10.34 0.18
N GLN A 211 -15.64 -10.40 0.23
CA GLN A 211 -14.88 -10.88 1.37
C GLN A 211 -14.52 -9.71 2.30
N MET A 212 -14.85 -9.83 3.58
CA MET A 212 -14.60 -8.81 4.59
C MET A 212 -13.31 -9.10 5.37
N ILE A 213 -12.43 -8.11 5.41
CA ILE A 213 -11.19 -8.09 6.18
C ILE A 213 -11.45 -7.34 7.49
N SER A 214 -11.21 -8.00 8.62
CA SER A 214 -11.15 -7.37 9.95
C SER A 214 -9.76 -6.84 10.25
N ASN A 215 -9.62 -5.69 10.90
CA ASN A 215 -8.32 -5.18 11.37
C ASN A 215 -7.87 -5.78 12.72
N CYS A 216 -8.61 -6.74 13.26
CA CYS A 216 -8.17 -7.49 14.44
C CYS A 216 -7.27 -8.66 14.04
N ASP A 217 -6.09 -8.77 14.64
CA ASP A 217 -5.18 -9.90 14.39
C ASP A 217 -5.77 -11.22 14.93
N GLY A 218 -6.00 -12.17 14.02
CA GLY A 218 -6.47 -13.53 14.30
C GLY A 218 -5.37 -14.60 14.33
N SER A 219 -4.09 -14.23 14.22
CA SER A 219 -2.95 -15.15 14.04
C SER A 219 -2.69 -16.04 15.25
N SER A 220 -2.91 -15.51 16.46
CA SER A 220 -2.63 -16.18 17.73
C SER A 220 -3.88 -16.58 18.51
N ARG A 221 -5.02 -15.89 18.26
CA ARG A 221 -6.30 -16.14 18.92
C ARG A 221 -7.44 -16.01 17.90
N PRO A 222 -8.47 -16.88 17.98
CA PRO A 222 -9.64 -16.72 17.13
C PRO A 222 -10.30 -15.34 17.33
N LEU A 223 -10.81 -14.77 16.24
CA LEU A 223 -11.64 -13.58 16.31
C LEU A 223 -12.95 -13.88 17.06
N ASP A 224 -13.47 -12.86 17.75
CA ASP A 224 -14.73 -12.91 18.50
C ASP A 224 -15.94 -12.37 17.70
N HIS A 225 -15.75 -12.18 16.38
CA HIS A 225 -16.69 -11.67 15.40
C HIS A 225 -16.42 -12.34 14.04
N PRO A 226 -17.41 -12.41 13.13
CA PRO A 226 -17.24 -13.05 11.84
C PRO A 226 -16.35 -12.20 10.92
N ALA A 227 -15.49 -12.85 10.14
CA ALA A 227 -14.69 -12.25 9.08
C ALA A 227 -14.32 -13.33 8.06
N ASP A 228 -14.01 -12.94 6.82
CA ASP A 228 -13.44 -13.87 5.83
C ASP A 228 -11.91 -13.85 5.91
N LEU A 229 -11.35 -12.66 6.15
CA LEU A 229 -9.94 -12.44 6.37
C LEU A 229 -9.70 -11.56 7.60
N TYR A 230 -8.50 -11.62 8.14
CA TYR A 230 -8.03 -10.71 9.17
C TYR A 230 -6.70 -10.08 8.77
N ASP A 231 -6.50 -8.85 9.21
CA ASP A 231 -5.33 -8.06 8.94
C ASP A 231 -4.21 -8.37 9.95
N PHE A 232 -2.98 -8.41 9.47
CA PHE A 232 -1.78 -8.60 10.28
C PHE A 232 -0.73 -7.57 9.85
N HIS A 233 -0.35 -6.70 10.79
CA HIS A 233 0.65 -5.66 10.57
C HIS A 233 1.91 -5.96 11.37
N VAL A 234 3.09 -5.76 10.77
CA VAL A 234 4.36 -5.86 11.49
C VAL A 234 5.42 -4.88 10.98
N TYR A 235 5.81 -3.96 11.85
CA TYR A 235 6.99 -3.10 11.66
C TYR A 235 7.98 -3.35 12.79
N THR A 236 9.14 -3.93 12.47
CA THR A 236 10.12 -4.34 13.50
C THR A 236 11.55 -4.30 12.97
N ASP A 237 12.54 -4.58 13.80
CA ASP A 237 13.95 -4.72 13.38
C ASP A 237 14.20 -5.99 12.54
N SER A 238 15.34 -6.03 11.85
CA SER A 238 15.68 -7.11 10.91
C SER A 238 15.77 -8.49 11.59
N LYS A 239 16.34 -8.55 12.80
CA LYS A 239 16.49 -9.81 13.54
C LYS A 239 15.14 -10.36 13.97
N THR A 240 14.25 -9.50 14.46
CA THR A 240 12.91 -9.91 14.89
C THR A 240 12.10 -10.39 13.69
N LEU A 241 12.08 -9.65 12.58
CA LEU A 241 11.30 -10.05 11.40
C LEU A 241 11.81 -11.38 10.81
N PHE A 242 13.13 -11.58 10.75
CA PHE A 242 13.71 -12.86 10.32
C PHE A 242 13.21 -14.04 11.18
N ASN A 243 13.11 -13.85 12.50
CA ASN A 243 12.63 -14.89 13.41
C ASN A 243 11.12 -15.12 13.31
N MET A 244 10.36 -14.17 12.76
CA MET A 244 8.91 -14.27 12.53
C MET A 244 8.54 -15.12 11.30
N ARG A 245 9.51 -15.68 10.56
CA ARG A 245 9.23 -16.62 9.46
C ARG A 245 8.38 -17.85 9.86
N SER A 246 8.28 -18.15 11.16
CA SER A 246 7.46 -19.24 11.69
C SER A 246 6.16 -18.77 12.35
N THR A 247 5.80 -17.48 12.25
CA THR A 247 4.63 -16.89 12.94
C THR A 247 3.35 -17.68 12.68
N PHE A 248 3.11 -18.05 11.42
CA PHE A 248 1.88 -18.73 11.00
C PHE A 248 1.94 -20.26 11.08
N ASP A 249 3.08 -20.85 11.43
CA ASP A 249 3.27 -22.31 11.45
C ASP A 249 2.23 -23.02 12.34
N ARG A 250 1.82 -22.37 13.44
CA ARG A 250 0.87 -22.91 14.43
C ARG A 250 -0.49 -22.22 14.42
N THR A 251 -0.72 -21.27 13.53
CA THR A 251 -2.00 -20.59 13.41
C THR A 251 -3.09 -21.59 13.02
N SER A 252 -4.32 -21.37 13.49
CA SER A 252 -5.45 -22.25 13.19
C SER A 252 -5.69 -22.31 11.68
N ARG A 253 -5.95 -23.52 11.18
CA ARG A 253 -6.37 -23.75 9.78
C ARG A 253 -7.88 -23.65 9.59
N SER A 254 -8.62 -23.45 10.68
CA SER A 254 -10.04 -23.12 10.69
C SER A 254 -10.25 -21.64 11.02
N GLY A 255 -11.28 -21.03 10.40
CA GLY A 255 -11.62 -19.63 10.58
C GLY A 255 -11.13 -18.73 9.43
N PRO A 256 -11.10 -17.40 9.66
CA PRO A 256 -10.67 -16.43 8.65
C PRO A 256 -9.22 -16.63 8.24
N LYS A 257 -8.90 -16.23 7.01
CA LYS A 257 -7.54 -16.30 6.45
C LYS A 257 -6.74 -15.04 6.80
N ALA A 258 -5.42 -15.15 6.84
CA ALA A 258 -4.55 -14.03 7.14
C ALA A 258 -4.31 -13.18 5.87
N PHE A 259 -4.39 -11.87 6.04
CA PHE A 259 -3.85 -10.87 5.13
C PHE A 259 -2.75 -10.11 5.86
N VAL A 260 -1.49 -10.32 5.47
CA VAL A 260 -0.36 -9.54 6.00
C VAL A 260 -0.30 -8.21 5.26
N SER A 261 -1.20 -7.28 5.60
CA SER A 261 -1.41 -6.11 4.74
C SER A 261 -0.34 -5.04 4.87
N GLU A 262 0.43 -5.06 5.96
CA GLU A 262 1.58 -4.18 6.16
C GLU A 262 2.73 -4.95 6.82
N TYR A 263 3.86 -5.03 6.15
CA TYR A 263 5.10 -5.46 6.77
C TYR A 263 6.30 -4.67 6.24
N ALA A 264 7.25 -4.37 7.12
CA ALA A 264 8.59 -3.92 6.75
C ALA A 264 9.55 -4.04 7.93
N VAL A 265 10.84 -4.17 7.64
CA VAL A 265 11.85 -3.76 8.62
C VAL A 265 11.86 -2.23 8.66
N TRP A 266 11.83 -1.65 9.86
CA TRP A 266 11.80 -0.18 10.03
C TRP A 266 12.93 0.34 10.92
N ARG A 267 13.18 1.67 10.85
CA ARG A 267 14.17 2.41 11.66
C ARG A 267 15.63 2.04 11.37
N SER A 268 16.44 1.75 12.39
CA SER A 268 17.91 1.74 12.31
C SER A 268 18.44 0.75 11.29
N ASP A 269 17.91 -0.48 11.30
CA ASP A 269 18.39 -1.56 10.45
C ASP A 269 18.00 -1.35 8.99
N ALA A 270 16.86 -0.71 8.77
CA ALA A 270 16.35 -0.38 7.46
C ALA A 270 17.09 0.79 6.82
N GLY A 271 17.38 1.85 7.58
CA GLY A 271 17.87 3.11 7.02
C GLY A 271 16.96 3.60 5.90
N ARG A 272 17.52 3.79 4.70
CA ARG A 272 16.79 4.16 3.47
C ARG A 272 16.48 2.96 2.55
N GLY A 273 16.43 1.76 3.12
CA GLY A 273 16.34 0.49 2.40
C GLY A 273 17.69 -0.21 2.36
N SER A 274 17.92 -1.11 3.32
CA SER A 274 19.17 -1.87 3.45
C SER A 274 19.01 -3.29 2.91
N LEU A 275 20.13 -3.90 2.50
CA LEU A 275 20.14 -5.30 2.10
C LEU A 275 19.83 -6.24 3.29
N LEU A 276 20.22 -5.85 4.51
CA LEU A 276 19.90 -6.60 5.72
C LEU A 276 18.38 -6.66 5.96
N ALA A 277 17.69 -5.53 5.81
CA ALA A 277 16.23 -5.46 5.89
C ALA A 277 15.57 -6.37 4.85
N SER A 278 15.98 -6.24 3.59
CA SER A 278 15.48 -7.05 2.48
C SER A 278 15.68 -8.57 2.69
N LEU A 279 16.82 -8.99 3.26
CA LEU A 279 17.07 -10.40 3.59
C LEU A 279 16.17 -10.92 4.72
N ALA A 280 15.91 -10.12 5.75
CA ALA A 280 15.00 -10.47 6.82
C ALA A 280 13.55 -10.58 6.32
N GLU A 281 13.13 -9.64 5.46
CA GLU A 281 11.83 -9.63 4.80
C GLU A 281 11.64 -10.84 3.89
N ALA A 282 12.65 -11.20 3.09
CA ALA A 282 12.62 -12.41 2.28
C ALA A 282 12.44 -13.66 3.14
N ALA A 283 13.17 -13.78 4.26
CA ALA A 283 13.01 -14.90 5.18
C ALA A 283 11.59 -14.97 5.74
N PHE A 284 11.00 -13.82 6.10
CA PHE A 284 9.62 -13.74 6.54
C PHE A 284 8.63 -14.18 5.44
N LEU A 285 8.77 -13.69 4.21
CA LEU A 285 7.93 -14.06 3.07
C LEU A 285 7.97 -15.57 2.76
N THR A 286 9.14 -16.23 2.84
CA THR A 286 9.19 -17.70 2.67
C THR A 286 8.35 -18.43 3.72
N GLY A 287 8.26 -17.86 4.93
CA GLY A 287 7.39 -18.33 5.99
C GLY A 287 5.91 -18.17 5.65
N LEU A 288 5.55 -17.06 5.01
CA LEU A 288 4.19 -16.81 4.52
C LEU A 288 3.81 -17.77 3.39
N GLU A 289 4.69 -17.98 2.41
CA GLU A 289 4.45 -18.93 1.31
C GLU A 289 4.28 -20.37 1.81
N LYS A 290 5.11 -20.79 2.78
CA LYS A 290 4.98 -22.10 3.45
C LYS A 290 3.61 -22.27 4.10
N ASN A 291 3.02 -21.19 4.59
CA ASN A 291 1.71 -21.16 5.25
C ASN A 291 0.62 -20.56 4.34
N SER A 292 0.78 -20.65 3.01
CA SER A 292 -0.19 -20.12 2.03
C SER A 292 -1.55 -20.83 2.05
N ASP A 293 -1.68 -21.94 2.79
CA ASP A 293 -2.96 -22.56 3.14
C ASP A 293 -3.84 -21.63 4.02
N ILE A 294 -3.22 -20.72 4.76
CA ILE A 294 -3.89 -19.76 5.65
C ILE A 294 -3.54 -18.30 5.38
N VAL A 295 -2.35 -17.99 4.87
CA VAL A 295 -1.95 -16.64 4.47
C VAL A 295 -2.28 -16.43 3.00
N GLN A 296 -3.27 -15.59 2.71
CA GLN A 296 -3.75 -15.40 1.33
C GLN A 296 -3.10 -14.23 0.60
N MET A 297 -2.72 -13.18 1.33
CA MET A 297 -2.21 -11.93 0.75
C MET A 297 -1.13 -11.36 1.66
N ALA A 298 -0.14 -10.69 1.06
CA ALA A 298 0.90 -9.97 1.77
C ALA A 298 1.33 -8.74 0.98
N SER A 299 1.48 -7.59 1.65
CA SER A 299 1.94 -6.34 1.04
C SER A 299 2.97 -5.65 1.91
N TYR A 300 4.07 -5.26 1.28
CA TYR A 300 5.06 -4.39 1.92
C TYR A 300 4.52 -2.98 2.01
N ALA A 301 4.83 -2.29 3.11
CA ALA A 301 4.43 -0.92 3.31
C ALA A 301 5.56 -0.09 3.97
N PRO A 302 5.71 1.19 3.60
CA PRO A 302 4.98 1.89 2.53
C PRO A 302 5.62 1.68 1.15
N LEU A 303 4.83 1.89 0.09
CA LEU A 303 5.23 1.57 -1.29
C LEU A 303 6.07 2.67 -1.93
N PHE A 304 5.74 3.94 -1.67
CA PHE A 304 6.31 5.09 -2.35
C PHE A 304 6.73 6.18 -1.37
N VAL A 305 7.91 6.77 -1.61
CA VAL A 305 8.34 7.99 -0.91
C VAL A 305 8.95 9.01 -1.86
N ASN A 306 8.64 10.28 -1.61
CA ASN A 306 9.33 11.40 -2.24
C ASN A 306 10.65 11.66 -1.50
N ASP A 307 11.78 11.58 -2.20
CA ASP A 307 13.12 11.77 -1.62
C ASP A 307 13.31 13.14 -0.95
N ASN A 308 12.50 14.14 -1.32
CA ASN A 308 12.55 15.47 -0.71
C ASN A 308 11.66 15.62 0.54
N ASP A 309 10.83 14.63 0.88
CA ASP A 309 9.91 14.67 2.02
C ASP A 309 9.68 13.25 2.58
N GLN A 310 10.65 12.78 3.36
CA GLN A 310 10.68 11.42 3.91
C GLN A 310 10.18 11.44 5.36
N THR A 311 8.89 11.18 5.56
CA THR A 311 8.24 11.15 6.90
C THR A 311 8.25 9.75 7.52
N TRP A 312 8.25 8.70 6.70
CA TRP A 312 8.44 7.30 7.10
C TRP A 312 9.59 6.69 6.30
N ASN A 313 10.33 5.76 6.90
CA ASN A 313 11.40 5.04 6.22
C ASN A 313 11.51 3.61 6.77
N PRO A 314 11.78 2.60 5.92
CA PRO A 314 12.08 2.68 4.48
C PRO A 314 10.85 2.47 3.60
N ASP A 315 10.99 2.73 2.30
CA ASP A 315 9.94 2.52 1.29
C ASP A 315 10.46 1.66 0.14
N ALA A 316 9.56 0.99 -0.59
CA ALA A 316 9.96 0.16 -1.72
C ALA A 316 10.49 1.00 -2.89
N ILE A 317 9.78 2.09 -3.25
CA ILE A 317 10.09 2.92 -4.41
C ILE A 317 10.34 4.36 -3.96
N VAL A 318 11.56 4.84 -4.22
CA VAL A 318 11.96 6.22 -3.92
C VAL A 318 11.91 7.03 -5.21
N PHE A 319 11.30 8.22 -5.17
CA PHE A 319 11.23 9.09 -6.33
C PHE A 319 11.41 10.57 -5.99
N ASN A 320 11.73 11.37 -7.01
CA ASN A 320 11.61 12.82 -6.96
C ASN A 320 11.10 13.30 -8.33
N SER A 321 11.12 14.60 -8.60
CA SER A 321 10.58 15.17 -9.84
C SER A 321 11.21 14.65 -11.14
N TRP A 322 12.40 14.05 -11.10
CA TRP A 322 13.12 13.61 -12.32
C TRP A 322 13.79 12.23 -12.21
N GLN A 323 13.91 11.65 -11.02
CA GLN A 323 14.46 10.31 -10.78
C GLN A 323 13.47 9.42 -10.03
N HIS A 324 13.70 8.13 -10.12
CA HIS A 324 13.08 7.08 -9.33
C HIS A 324 14.04 5.89 -9.22
N TYR A 325 13.94 5.11 -8.16
CA TYR A 325 14.65 3.83 -8.01
C TYR A 325 13.94 2.92 -7.01
N GLY A 326 14.14 1.61 -7.14
CA GLY A 326 13.69 0.62 -6.16
C GLY A 326 14.76 0.34 -5.11
N THR A 327 14.36 0.26 -3.84
CA THR A 327 15.23 -0.19 -2.74
C THR A 327 15.47 -1.71 -2.81
N PRO A 328 16.43 -2.27 -2.04
CA PRO A 328 16.60 -3.72 -1.97
C PRO A 328 15.30 -4.50 -1.70
N SER A 329 14.39 -3.94 -0.89
CA SER A 329 13.07 -4.53 -0.61
C SER A 329 12.17 -4.57 -1.84
N TYR A 330 12.16 -3.54 -2.70
CA TYR A 330 11.47 -3.59 -3.99
C TYR A 330 12.01 -4.72 -4.89
N TRP A 331 13.33 -4.81 -5.04
CA TRP A 331 13.91 -5.84 -5.89
C TRP A 331 13.65 -7.25 -5.34
N MET A 332 13.69 -7.41 -4.02
CA MET A 332 13.32 -8.67 -3.38
C MET A 332 11.86 -9.06 -3.69
N GLN A 333 10.91 -8.13 -3.64
CA GLN A 333 9.52 -8.39 -4.03
C GLN A 333 9.41 -8.90 -5.48
N THR A 334 10.19 -8.35 -6.41
CA THR A 334 10.19 -8.82 -7.81
C THR A 334 10.67 -10.27 -7.97
N ILE A 335 11.44 -10.80 -7.01
CA ILE A 335 11.86 -12.21 -7.00
C ILE A 335 10.69 -13.12 -6.59
N PHE A 336 9.90 -12.70 -5.58
CA PHE A 336 8.72 -13.45 -5.10
C PHE A 336 7.53 -13.43 -6.06
N ARG A 337 7.56 -12.59 -7.10
CA ARG A 337 6.48 -12.59 -8.12
C ARG A 337 6.36 -13.93 -8.85
N GLU A 338 7.47 -14.65 -9.06
CA GLU A 338 7.49 -15.91 -9.81
C GLU A 338 6.91 -17.08 -9.00
N SER A 339 6.97 -17.00 -7.67
CA SER A 339 6.38 -17.99 -6.76
C SER A 339 4.92 -17.66 -6.38
N SER A 340 4.45 -16.44 -6.67
CA SER A 340 3.06 -16.03 -6.43
C SER A 340 2.06 -16.92 -7.19
N GLY A 341 1.27 -17.70 -6.45
CA GLY A 341 0.31 -18.66 -7.01
C GLY A 341 0.91 -20.00 -7.46
N ALA A 342 2.20 -20.25 -7.19
CA ALA A 342 2.84 -21.52 -7.46
C ALA A 342 2.43 -22.60 -6.45
N MET A 343 2.61 -23.87 -6.83
CA MET A 343 2.44 -25.00 -5.92
C MET A 343 3.66 -25.13 -5.00
N ILE A 344 3.44 -25.12 -3.68
CA ILE A 344 4.50 -25.31 -2.70
C ILE A 344 4.89 -26.79 -2.63
N HIS A 345 6.16 -27.07 -2.88
CA HIS A 345 6.76 -28.39 -2.64
C HIS A 345 7.42 -28.42 -1.26
N PRO A 346 7.17 -29.46 -0.44
CA PRO A 346 7.87 -29.62 0.83
C PRO A 346 9.39 -29.67 0.63
N VAL A 347 10.08 -28.67 1.14
CA VAL A 347 11.55 -28.61 1.15
C VAL A 347 12.05 -28.80 2.57
N ALA A 348 13.01 -29.71 2.75
CA ALA A 348 13.68 -29.91 4.03
C ALA A 348 15.08 -29.29 3.96
N PRO A 349 15.43 -28.33 4.84
CA PRO A 349 16.79 -27.80 4.88
C PRO A 349 17.74 -28.93 5.27
N VAL A 350 18.64 -29.29 4.35
CA VAL A 350 19.73 -30.23 4.63
C VAL A 350 20.87 -29.42 5.25
N LYS A 351 21.16 -29.67 6.53
CA LYS A 351 22.33 -29.09 7.19
C LYS A 351 23.55 -29.95 6.87
N SER A 352 24.26 -29.62 5.79
CA SER A 352 25.58 -30.17 5.48
C SER A 352 26.66 -29.15 5.83
N GLN A 353 27.82 -29.60 6.31
CA GLN A 353 29.01 -28.74 6.30
C GLN A 353 29.55 -28.69 4.88
N LEU A 354 29.68 -27.48 4.33
CA LEU A 354 30.39 -27.24 3.09
C LEU A 354 31.83 -26.86 3.46
N SER A 355 32.75 -27.83 3.41
CA SER A 355 34.16 -27.59 3.76
C SER A 355 34.82 -26.53 2.87
N ASN A 356 34.32 -26.36 1.63
CA ASN A 356 34.80 -25.38 0.64
C ASN A 356 33.64 -24.53 0.08
N ALA A 357 32.82 -23.96 0.98
CA ALA A 357 31.64 -23.17 0.63
C ALA A 357 31.88 -22.13 -0.48
N ALA A 358 33.02 -21.42 -0.45
CA ALA A 358 33.38 -20.39 -1.43
C ALA A 358 33.60 -20.96 -2.85
N GLU A 359 34.29 -22.09 -2.99
CA GLU A 359 34.51 -22.75 -4.29
C GLU A 359 33.23 -23.42 -4.80
N GLN A 360 32.47 -24.07 -3.91
CA GLN A 360 31.26 -24.82 -4.28
C GLN A 360 30.11 -23.91 -4.69
N MET A 361 29.98 -22.72 -4.08
CA MET A 361 28.95 -21.74 -4.43
C MET A 361 29.33 -20.86 -5.62
N GLN A 362 30.52 -21.06 -6.23
CA GLN A 362 31.04 -20.25 -7.36
C GLN A 362 30.93 -18.73 -7.10
N VAL A 363 31.11 -18.32 -5.84
CA VAL A 363 31.06 -16.90 -5.46
C VAL A 363 32.40 -16.29 -5.83
N THR A 364 32.56 -15.93 -7.10
CA THR A 364 33.71 -15.15 -7.56
C THR A 364 33.47 -13.69 -7.18
N LEU A 365 34.01 -13.25 -6.04
CA LEU A 365 34.05 -11.84 -5.69
C LEU A 365 34.99 -11.13 -6.67
N ALA A 366 34.42 -10.35 -7.59
CA ALA A 366 35.23 -9.42 -8.37
C ALA A 366 35.90 -8.43 -7.39
N PRO A 367 37.14 -7.97 -7.65
CA PRO A 367 37.93 -7.15 -6.71
C PRO A 367 37.30 -5.79 -6.31
N HIS A 368 36.11 -5.46 -6.82
CA HIS A 368 35.34 -4.25 -6.51
C HIS A 368 33.85 -4.52 -6.21
N SER A 369 33.46 -5.77 -5.98
CA SER A 369 32.06 -6.15 -5.73
C SER A 369 31.73 -6.08 -4.24
N PHE A 370 31.23 -4.93 -3.77
CA PHE A 370 30.60 -4.83 -2.44
C PHE A 370 29.30 -5.65 -2.44
N THR A 371 29.33 -6.87 -1.91
CA THR A 371 28.12 -7.67 -1.65
C THR A 371 28.05 -8.02 -0.17
N ALA A 372 26.85 -8.35 0.35
CA ALA A 372 26.62 -8.63 1.76
C ALA A 372 27.54 -9.68 2.40
N PHE A 373 28.23 -10.51 1.61
CA PHE A 373 29.21 -11.48 2.10
C PHE A 373 30.50 -10.85 2.64
N ASP A 374 30.88 -9.65 2.19
CA ASP A 374 32.09 -8.97 2.66
C ASP A 374 32.00 -8.58 4.14
N LEU A 375 30.78 -8.38 4.67
CA LEU A 375 30.53 -8.05 6.08
C LEU A 375 30.55 -9.27 7.02
N ALA A 376 30.33 -10.48 6.49
CA ALA A 376 30.27 -11.70 7.30
C ALA A 376 31.66 -12.28 7.61
N LEU A 377 32.71 -11.85 6.90
CA LEU A 377 34.10 -12.31 7.07
C LEU A 377 34.99 -11.35 7.88
N ALA A 378 34.46 -10.19 8.30
CA ALA A 378 35.16 -9.31 9.22
C ALA A 378 35.02 -9.82 10.66
N GLU A 379 35.84 -10.81 11.04
CA GLU A 379 36.04 -11.13 12.45
C GLU A 379 36.60 -9.89 13.18
N PRO A 380 36.08 -9.53 14.38
CA PRO A 380 36.75 -8.55 15.22
C PRO A 380 38.03 -9.22 15.74
N LYS A 381 39.18 -8.89 15.14
CA LYS A 381 40.46 -9.16 15.80
C LYS A 381 40.44 -8.45 17.14
N LEU A 382 40.31 -9.24 18.21
CA LEU A 382 40.73 -8.83 19.54
C LEU A 382 42.15 -8.29 19.42
N VAL A 383 42.32 -6.99 19.66
CA VAL A 383 43.62 -6.43 19.99
C VAL A 383 43.88 -6.82 21.43
N ALA A 384 44.62 -7.91 21.62
CA ALA A 384 45.33 -8.21 22.86
C ALA A 384 46.80 -7.83 22.67
N GLU A 385 47.19 -6.78 23.40
CA GLU A 385 48.49 -6.47 24.02
C GLU A 385 49.81 -6.59 23.22
N ILE A 386 50.51 -5.46 23.10
CA ILE A 386 51.67 -5.12 23.96
C ILE A 386 51.51 -3.67 24.44
#